data_AF-W4V981-F1
#
_entry.id   AF-W4V981-F1
#
_cell.length_a   1.000
_cell.length_b   1.000
_cell.length_c   1.000
_cell.angle_alpha   90.00
_cell.angle_beta   90.00
_cell.angle_gamma   90.00
#
_symmetry.space_group_name_H-M   'P 1'
#
loop_
_entity.id
_entity.type
_entity.pdbx_description
1 polymer ?
#
loop_
_entity_poly.entity_id
_entity_poly.type
_entity_poly.pdbx_seq_one_letter_code
_entity_poly.pdbx_strand_id
1 'polypeptide(L)'
;MYVKTILDLKEKFELKGISHITGGGFIENIPRMLPQGLGVKIFKGTWPVLPIFTLLKDLGNLDEMDMYNTFNMGIGMTIAVDAEIANSVLEYLNKDKEQAYIIGEIVSDKAGLEIC
;
A
#
# COMPACT_ATOMS: atom_id res chain seq x y z
N MET A 1 -15.48 0.04 0.96
CA MET A 1 -15.30 1.51 0.82
C MET A 1 -14.73 2.01 2.14
N TYR A 2 -13.57 2.67 2.12
CA TYR A 2 -12.73 2.84 3.32
C TYR A 2 -13.06 4.05 4.21
N VAL A 3 -14.07 4.85 3.89
CA VAL A 3 -14.32 6.14 4.58
C VAL A 3 -14.51 5.96 6.09
N LYS A 4 -15.38 5.03 6.51
CA LYS A 4 -15.63 4.76 7.94
C LYS A 4 -14.37 4.27 8.65
N THR A 5 -13.68 3.32 8.02
CA THR A 5 -12.43 2.72 8.52
C THR A 5 -11.35 3.77 8.75
N ILE A 6 -11.14 4.68 7.80
CA ILE A 6 -10.14 5.75 7.93
C ILE A 6 -10.52 6.77 8.99
N LEU A 7 -11.80 7.17 9.07
CA LEU A 7 -12.25 8.12 10.10
C LEU A 7 -12.03 7.56 11.51
N ASP A 8 -12.43 6.30 11.73
CA ASP A 8 -12.27 5.62 13.00
C ASP A 8 -10.78 5.41 13.37
N LEU A 9 -9.92 5.06 12.40
CA LEU A 9 -8.48 4.97 12.61
C LEU A 9 -7.86 6.31 13.05
N LYS A 10 -8.26 7.42 12.41
CA LYS A 10 -7.73 8.76 12.72
C LYS A 10 -8.07 9.22 14.14
N GLU A 11 -9.14 8.70 14.74
CA GLU A 11 -9.49 9.01 16.13
C GLU A 11 -8.64 8.23 17.14
N LYS A 12 -8.01 7.12 16.72
CA LYS A 12 -7.32 6.16 17.60
C LYS A 12 -5.81 6.14 17.43
N PHE A 13 -5.32 6.46 16.24
CA PHE A 13 -3.91 6.36 15.88
C PHE A 13 -3.46 7.59 15.12
N GLU A 14 -2.19 7.94 15.29
CA GLU A 14 -1.54 8.97 14.48
C GLU A 14 -1.19 8.40 13.10
N LEU A 15 -1.92 8.82 12.08
CA LEU A 15 -1.63 8.47 10.69
C LEU A 15 -0.78 9.57 10.05
N LYS A 16 0.38 9.19 9.50
CA LYS A 16 1.34 10.13 8.89
C LYS A 16 1.07 10.38 7.41
N GLY A 17 0.41 9.44 6.76
CA GLY A 17 0.06 9.52 5.35
C GLY A 17 -1.01 8.51 5.00
N ILE A 18 -1.83 8.82 4.00
CA ILE A 18 -2.84 7.92 3.45
C ILE A 18 -2.77 8.05 1.93
N SER A 19 -2.78 6.93 1.21
CA SER A 19 -2.83 6.94 -0.25
C SER A 19 -3.84 5.91 -0.77
N HIS A 20 -4.79 6.40 -1.57
CA HIS A 20 -5.78 5.58 -2.25
C HIS A 20 -5.21 5.09 -3.58
N ILE A 21 -5.16 3.77 -3.76
CA ILE A 21 -4.55 3.16 -4.93
C ILE A 21 -5.58 3.08 -6.05
N THR A 22 -5.40 3.92 -7.08
CA THR A 22 -6.30 4.03 -8.22
C THR A 22 -5.53 3.86 -9.53
N GLY A 23 -5.86 4.63 -10.58
CA GLY A 23 -5.05 4.66 -11.80
C GLY A 23 -3.60 5.07 -11.48
N GLY A 24 -2.64 4.45 -12.15
CA GLY A 24 -1.22 4.62 -11.84
C GLY A 24 -0.68 3.67 -10.76
N GLY A 25 -1.54 2.82 -10.18
CA GLY A 25 -1.13 1.76 -9.25
C GLY A 25 -0.31 2.27 -8.06
N PHE A 26 0.70 1.51 -7.66
CA PHE A 26 1.52 1.83 -6.49
C PHE A 26 2.49 2.97 -6.80
N ILE A 27 3.11 2.91 -7.98
CA ILE A 27 4.21 3.79 -8.39
C ILE A 27 3.75 5.25 -8.44
N GLU A 28 2.54 5.50 -8.94
CA GLU A 28 2.01 6.86 -8.98
C GLU A 28 1.38 7.31 -7.65
N ASN A 29 0.72 6.41 -6.92
CA ASN A 29 -0.11 6.83 -5.79
C ASN A 29 0.66 6.89 -4.47
N ILE A 30 1.54 5.92 -4.17
CA ILE A 30 2.18 5.82 -2.85
C ILE A 30 3.19 6.95 -2.61
N PRO A 31 4.09 7.31 -3.55
CA PRO A 31 5.05 8.40 -3.31
C PRO A 31 4.39 9.76 -3.06
N ARG A 32 3.16 10.01 -3.54
CA ARG A 32 2.45 11.29 -3.39
C ARG A 32 2.09 11.65 -1.95
N MET A 33 2.02 10.67 -1.04
CA MET A 33 1.81 10.93 0.38
C MET A 33 3.10 11.23 1.15
N LEU A 34 4.28 11.07 0.53
CA LEU A 34 5.56 11.21 1.19
C LEU A 34 6.12 12.64 1.10
N PRO A 35 6.75 13.16 2.16
CA PRO A 35 7.62 14.32 2.08
C PRO A 35 8.76 14.14 1.06
N GLN A 36 9.29 15.26 0.56
CA GLN A 36 10.44 15.26 -0.33
C GLN A 36 11.66 14.61 0.34
N GLY A 37 12.39 13.78 -0.41
CA GLY A 37 13.60 13.10 0.05
C GLY A 37 13.36 11.74 0.72
N LEU A 38 12.10 11.31 0.83
CA LEU A 38 11.75 9.96 1.27
C LEU A 38 11.32 9.08 0.10
N GLY A 39 11.46 7.77 0.30
CA GLY A 39 10.93 6.75 -0.60
C GLY A 39 10.28 5.61 0.17
N VAL A 40 9.90 4.58 -0.57
CA VAL A 40 9.19 3.41 -0.06
C VAL A 40 9.79 2.13 -0.64
N LYS A 41 9.98 1.13 0.20
CA LYS A 41 10.19 -0.26 -0.21
C LYS A 41 8.91 -1.04 0.03
N ILE A 42 8.40 -1.69 -1.01
CA ILE A 42 7.24 -2.59 -0.94
C ILE A 42 7.73 -4.03 -0.98
N PHE A 43 7.36 -4.82 0.01
CA PHE A 43 7.78 -6.21 0.16
C PHE A 43 6.76 -7.14 -0.48
N LYS A 44 7.14 -7.81 -1.58
CA LYS A 44 6.30 -8.82 -2.23
C LYS A 44 6.04 -10.00 -1.29
N GLY A 45 4.89 -10.64 -1.48
CA GLY A 45 4.48 -11.81 -0.69
C GLY A 45 3.95 -11.49 0.70
N THR A 46 3.87 -10.21 1.09
CA THR A 46 3.30 -9.78 2.38
C THR A 46 1.77 -9.66 2.36
N TRP A 47 1.14 -9.72 1.18
CA TRP A 47 -0.31 -9.82 1.00
C TRP A 47 -0.64 -10.80 -0.15
N PRO A 48 -1.87 -11.35 -0.19
CA PRO A 48 -2.29 -12.20 -1.29
C PRO A 48 -2.61 -11.37 -2.54
N VAL A 49 -1.89 -11.65 -3.63
CA VAL A 49 -2.22 -11.11 -4.96
C VAL A 49 -3.28 -11.99 -5.60
N LEU A 50 -4.40 -11.40 -6.02
CA LEU A 50 -5.52 -12.14 -6.60
C LEU A 50 -5.15 -12.73 -7.98
N PRO A 51 -5.64 -13.94 -8.33
CA PRO A 51 -5.30 -14.61 -9.60
C PRO A 51 -5.62 -13.81 -10.87
N ILE A 52 -6.57 -12.88 -10.80
CA ILE A 52 -6.93 -12.00 -11.91
C ILE A 52 -5.74 -11.14 -12.37
N PHE A 53 -4.83 -10.74 -11.48
CA PHE A 53 -3.66 -9.95 -11.86
C PHE A 53 -2.67 -10.77 -12.68
N THR A 54 -2.46 -12.04 -12.32
CA THR A 54 -1.64 -12.95 -13.14
C THR A 54 -2.26 -13.12 -14.53
N LEU A 55 -3.58 -13.33 -14.60
CA LEU A 55 -4.28 -13.44 -15.89
C LEU A 55 -4.12 -12.18 -16.75
N LEU A 56 -4.28 -10.99 -16.15
CA LEU A 56 -4.11 -9.72 -16.86
C LEU A 56 -2.68 -9.51 -17.35
N LYS A 57 -1.69 -9.87 -16.54
CA LYS A 57 -0.28 -9.83 -16.91
C LYS A 57 -0.01 -10.69 -18.15
N ASP A 58 -0.49 -11.94 -18.11
CA ASP A 58 -0.25 -12.92 -19.18
C ASP A 58 -0.97 -12.54 -20.48
N LEU A 59 -2.24 -12.10 -20.39
CA LEU A 59 -3.02 -11.68 -21.55
C LEU A 59 -2.49 -10.38 -22.18
N GLY A 60 -1.99 -9.45 -21.37
CA GLY A 60 -1.44 -8.18 -21.82
C GLY A 60 0.03 -8.24 -22.22
N ASN A 61 0.72 -9.36 -21.97
CA ASN A 61 2.17 -9.50 -22.07
C ASN A 61 2.90 -8.35 -21.33
N LEU A 62 2.43 -8.04 -20.12
CA LEU A 62 2.95 -6.96 -19.29
C LEU A 62 4.10 -7.46 -18.41
N ASP A 63 5.07 -6.58 -18.17
CA ASP A 63 6.09 -6.87 -17.15
C ASP A 63 5.56 -6.62 -15.72
N GLU A 64 6.34 -6.97 -14.72
CA GLU A 64 5.91 -6.79 -13.32
C GLU A 64 5.77 -5.30 -12.94
N MET A 65 6.63 -4.42 -13.47
CA MET A 65 6.57 -3.00 -13.13
C MET A 65 5.35 -2.32 -13.76
N ASP A 66 4.98 -2.69 -14.99
CA ASP A 66 3.75 -2.26 -15.64
C ASP A 66 2.51 -2.65 -14.83
N MET A 67 2.52 -3.84 -14.24
CA MET A 67 1.45 -4.29 -13.35
C MET A 67 1.31 -3.39 -12.12
N TYR A 68 2.42 -3.06 -11.45
CA TYR A 68 2.42 -2.14 -10.31
C TYR A 68 2.20 -0.67 -10.69
N ASN A 69 2.42 -0.28 -11.95
CA ASN A 69 2.13 1.05 -12.48
C ASN A 69 0.68 1.22 -12.95
N THR A 70 -0.04 0.12 -13.15
CA THR A 70 -1.38 0.17 -13.75
C THR A 70 -2.45 -0.24 -12.75
N PHE A 71 -2.18 -1.28 -11.97
CA PHE A 71 -3.15 -1.93 -11.11
C PHE A 71 -2.84 -1.74 -9.63
N ASN A 72 -3.85 -1.96 -8.80
CA ASN A 72 -3.71 -1.92 -7.35
C ASN A 72 -3.12 -3.21 -6.75
N MET A 73 -2.92 -4.26 -7.56
CA MET A 73 -2.32 -5.53 -7.14
C MET A 73 -2.93 -6.18 -5.89
N GLY A 74 -4.19 -5.85 -5.54
CA GLY A 74 -4.90 -6.34 -4.35
C GLY A 74 -4.96 -5.36 -3.17
N ILE A 75 -4.26 -4.22 -3.22
CA ILE A 75 -4.25 -3.20 -2.16
C ILE A 75 -4.97 -1.95 -2.63
N GLY A 76 -6.17 -1.69 -2.10
CA GLY A 76 -6.94 -0.49 -2.45
C GLY A 76 -6.50 0.77 -1.71
N MET A 77 -5.91 0.65 -0.52
CA MET A 77 -5.55 1.78 0.34
C MET A 77 -4.25 1.47 1.08
N THR A 78 -3.38 2.46 1.21
CA THR A 78 -2.15 2.39 2.01
C THR A 78 -2.14 3.50 3.05
N ILE A 79 -1.53 3.23 4.21
CA ILE A 79 -1.44 4.15 5.33
C ILE A 79 -0.01 4.09 5.85
N ALA A 80 0.61 5.25 6.07
CA ALA A 80 1.90 5.36 6.73
C ALA A 80 1.71 5.70 8.21
N VAL A 81 2.37 4.93 9.08
CA VAL A 81 2.37 5.09 10.53
C VAL A 81 3.77 4.85 11.07
N ASP A 82 3.99 5.19 12.34
CA ASP A 82 5.22 4.83 13.02
C ASP A 82 5.36 3.31 13.19
N ALA A 83 6.61 2.82 13.09
CA ALA A 83 6.91 1.40 13.18
C ALA A 83 6.47 0.83 14.54
N GLU A 84 6.56 1.62 15.61
CA GLU A 84 6.15 1.28 16.97
C GLU A 84 4.65 1.00 17.08
N ILE A 85 3.82 1.61 16.23
CA ILE A 85 2.36 1.45 16.26
C ILE A 85 1.82 0.58 15.13
N ALA A 86 2.65 0.17 14.17
CA ALA A 86 2.23 -0.58 12.98
C ALA A 86 1.47 -1.87 13.32
N ASN A 87 1.97 -2.66 14.29
CA ASN A 87 1.28 -3.89 14.72
C ASN A 87 -0.06 -3.60 15.40
N SER A 88 -0.13 -2.56 16.24
CA SER A 88 -1.38 -2.16 16.91
C SER A 88 -2.45 -1.74 15.90
N VAL A 89 -2.06 -1.01 14.86
CA VAL A 89 -2.94 -0.60 13.75
C VAL A 89 -3.39 -1.81 12.94
N LEU A 90 -2.46 -2.71 12.61
CA LEU A 90 -2.73 -3.96 11.89
C LEU A 90 -3.76 -4.82 12.64
N GLU A 91 -3.53 -5.07 13.93
CA GLU A 91 -4.44 -5.82 14.79
C GLU A 91 -5.79 -5.14 14.90
N TYR A 92 -5.82 -3.80 14.99
CA TYR A 92 -7.06 -3.04 15.06
C TYR A 92 -7.90 -3.20 13.79
N LEU A 93 -7.28 -3.03 12.62
CA LEU A 93 -7.96 -3.19 11.33
C LEU A 93 -8.48 -4.61 11.12
N ASN A 94 -7.69 -5.62 11.50
CA ASN A 94 -8.04 -7.03 11.31
C ASN A 94 -9.02 -7.57 12.37
N LYS A 95 -9.41 -6.79 13.39
CA LYS A 95 -10.50 -7.16 14.32
C LYS A 95 -11.87 -7.11 13.65
N ASP A 96 -12.04 -6.22 12.67
CA ASP A 96 -13.22 -6.14 11.83
C ASP A 96 -13.02 -6.90 10.51
N LYS A 97 -14.04 -6.94 9.64
CA LYS A 97 -14.00 -7.64 8.34
C LYS A 97 -13.03 -7.04 7.31
N GLU A 98 -12.13 -6.15 7.72
CA GLU A 98 -11.08 -5.62 6.85
C GLU A 98 -9.87 -6.57 6.84
N GLN A 99 -9.12 -6.57 5.74
CA GLN A 99 -7.89 -7.34 5.60
C GLN A 99 -6.72 -6.37 5.37
N ALA A 100 -5.96 -6.12 6.43
CA ALA A 100 -4.80 -5.25 6.42
C ALA A 100 -3.50 -6.07 6.52
N TYR A 101 -2.44 -5.51 5.94
CA TYR A 101 -1.11 -6.13 5.85
C TYR A 101 -0.04 -5.07 6.07
N ILE A 102 1.09 -5.45 6.66
CA ILE A 102 2.31 -4.63 6.61
C ILE A 102 2.98 -4.94 5.28
N ILE A 103 2.91 -3.99 4.34
CA ILE A 103 3.33 -4.21 2.94
C ILE A 103 4.71 -3.66 2.61
N GLY A 104 5.35 -2.94 3.52
CA GLY A 104 6.56 -2.19 3.20
C GLY A 104 6.99 -1.24 4.31
N GLU A 105 7.98 -0.41 3.98
CA GLU A 105 8.54 0.60 4.87
C GLU A 105 8.93 1.88 4.13
N ILE A 106 8.97 2.99 4.86
CA ILE A 106 9.52 4.26 4.37
C ILE A 106 11.04 4.25 4.53
N VAL A 107 11.77 4.71 3.52
CA VAL A 107 13.23 4.77 3.52
C VAL A 107 13.73 6.16 3.14
N SER A 108 14.95 6.51 3.59
CA SER A 108 15.60 7.81 3.34
C SER A 108 16.77 7.73 2.34
N ASP A 109 17.16 6.53 1.91
CA ASP A 109 18.30 6.26 1.03
C ASP A 109 17.99 6.51 -0.45
N LYS A 110 16.72 6.52 -0.84
CA LYS A 110 16.27 6.64 -2.23
C LYS A 110 14.88 7.27 -2.32
N ALA A 111 14.72 8.28 -3.18
CA ALA A 111 13.39 8.84 -3.47
C ALA A 111 12.61 7.92 -4.41
N GLY A 112 11.29 7.86 -4.22
CA GLY A 112 10.39 7.07 -5.07
C GLY A 112 10.00 5.72 -4.45
N LEU A 113 9.61 4.77 -5.29
CA LEU A 113 9.12 3.46 -4.87
C LEU A 113 9.98 2.34 -5.44
N GLU A 114 10.29 1.36 -4.60
CA GLU A 114 11.01 0.13 -4.96
C GLU A 114 10.16 -1.09 -4.61
N ILE A 115 10.04 -2.02 -5.56
CA ILE A 115 9.38 -3.31 -5.36
C ILE A 115 10.46 -4.35 -5.04
N CYS A 116 10.40 -4.95 -3.86
CA CYS A 116 11.36 -5.93 -3.34
C CYS A 116 10.76 -7.34 -3.32
#